data_AF-A0A2R5LQA7-F1
#
_entry.id   AF-A0A2R5LQA7-F1
#
_cell.length_a   1.000
_cell.length_b   1.000
_cell.length_c   1.000
_cell.angle_alpha   90.00
_cell.angle_beta   90.00
_cell.angle_gamma   90.00
#
_symmetry.space_group_name_H-M   'P 1'
#
loop_
_entity.id
_entity.type
_entity.pdbx_description
1 polymer ?
#
loop_
_entity_poly.entity_id
_entity_poly.type
_entity_poly.pdbx_seq_one_letter_code
_entity_poly.pdbx_strand_id
1 'polypeptide(L)'
;MPGPWSPLRVALVLLAAAAIIGGALLHAKLVYPAADVQPDNVTGATCTPQLSVCFLKTHKCASSSIQNIMLRFGDGHDLSFVLPPASNYLGHPAPFHRSMAPTLANTSGYFDLLVHHARFNEAEMRHVLAPGA
;
A
#
# COMPACT_ATOMS: atom_id res chain seq x y z
N MET A 1 -56.33 8.42 -5.51
CA MET A 1 -55.34 7.42 -5.95
C MET A 1 -54.47 8.07 -7.01
N PRO A 2 -53.13 8.02 -6.93
CA PRO A 2 -52.30 8.56 -8.01
C PRO A 2 -52.56 7.75 -9.29
N GLY A 3 -52.86 8.44 -10.40
CA GLY A 3 -53.11 7.83 -11.70
C GLY A 3 -51.85 7.27 -12.36
N PRO A 4 -51.99 6.47 -13.43
CA PRO A 4 -50.86 5.88 -14.14
C PRO A 4 -49.91 6.96 -14.70
N TRP A 5 -48.62 6.68 -14.67
CA TRP A 5 -47.59 7.61 -15.10
C TRP A 5 -47.59 7.74 -16.63
N SER A 6 -47.34 8.94 -17.14
CA SER A 6 -47.18 9.11 -18.59
C SER A 6 -45.92 8.39 -19.09
N PRO A 7 -45.94 7.85 -20.32
CA PRO A 7 -44.82 7.08 -20.87
C PRO A 7 -43.50 7.86 -20.87
N LEU A 8 -43.56 9.19 -21.06
CA LEU A 8 -42.40 10.08 -21.00
C LEU A 8 -41.76 10.12 -19.60
N ARG A 9 -42.57 10.10 -18.53
CA ARG A 9 -42.05 10.10 -17.15
C ARG A 9 -41.41 8.77 -16.81
N VAL A 10 -41.97 7.67 -17.28
CA VAL A 10 -41.37 6.33 -17.11
C VAL A 10 -40.03 6.26 -17.85
N ALA A 11 -39.97 6.73 -19.09
CA ALA A 11 -38.72 6.77 -19.87
C ALA A 11 -37.63 7.62 -19.21
N LEU A 12 -37.98 8.79 -18.67
CA LEU A 12 -37.04 9.67 -17.97
C LEU A 12 -36.45 9.01 -16.72
N VAL A 13 -37.28 8.32 -15.93
CA VAL A 13 -36.83 7.61 -14.72
C VAL A 13 -35.89 6.46 -15.08
N LEU A 14 -36.18 5.72 -16.16
CA LEU A 14 -35.31 4.63 -16.63
C LEU A 14 -33.95 5.16 -17.13
N LEU A 15 -33.93 6.26 -17.87
CA LEU A 15 -32.69 6.88 -18.33
C LEU A 15 -31.84 7.41 -17.16
N ALA A 16 -32.46 8.05 -16.18
CA ALA A 16 -31.77 8.51 -14.97
C ALA A 16 -31.18 7.35 -14.17
N ALA A 17 -31.95 6.27 -13.98
CA ALA A 17 -31.47 5.07 -13.31
C ALA A 17 -30.29 4.43 -14.06
N ALA A 18 -30.36 4.34 -15.39
CA ALA A 18 -29.29 3.79 -16.22
C ALA A 18 -28.00 4.64 -16.12
N ALA A 19 -28.11 5.97 -16.11
CA ALA A 19 -26.96 6.86 -15.96
C ALA A 19 -26.29 6.73 -14.57
N ILE A 20 -27.08 6.62 -13.50
CA ILE A 20 -26.56 6.43 -12.14
C ILE A 20 -25.85 5.09 -12.00
N ILE A 21 -26.46 4.00 -12.49
CA ILE A 21 -25.88 2.66 -12.43
C ILE A 21 -24.60 2.60 -13.29
N GLY A 22 -24.65 3.14 -14.50
CA GLY A 22 -23.49 3.20 -15.39
C GLY A 22 -22.32 3.99 -14.79
N GLY A 23 -22.60 5.14 -14.17
CA GLY A 23 -21.61 5.95 -13.48
C GLY A 23 -20.98 5.24 -12.28
N ALA A 24 -21.80 4.59 -11.44
CA ALA A 24 -21.30 3.82 -10.29
C ALA A 24 -20.42 2.64 -10.72
N LEU A 25 -20.81 1.91 -11.77
CA LEU A 25 -20.02 0.80 -12.32
C LEU A 25 -18.70 1.27 -12.94
N LEU A 26 -18.71 2.38 -13.66
CA LEU A 26 -17.51 2.95 -14.26
C LEU A 26 -16.52 3.43 -13.18
N HIS A 27 -17.03 4.10 -12.13
CA HIS A 27 -16.21 4.54 -11.00
C HIS A 27 -15.60 3.34 -10.25
N ALA A 28 -16.38 2.28 -10.02
CA ALA A 28 -15.89 1.08 -9.35
C ALA A 28 -14.73 0.43 -10.13
N LYS A 29 -14.82 0.33 -11.47
CA LYS A 29 -13.74 -0.25 -12.29
C LYS A 29 -12.48 0.61 -12.39
N LEU A 30 -12.63 1.93 -12.36
CA LEU A 30 -11.48 2.85 -12.46
C LEU A 30 -10.78 3.05 -11.11
N VAL A 31 -11.54 3.09 -10.01
CA VAL A 31 -11.00 3.36 -8.67
C VAL A 31 -10.56 2.08 -7.97
N TYR A 32 -11.23 0.96 -8.23
CA TYR A 32 -10.81 -0.36 -7.82
C TYR A 32 -10.40 -1.13 -9.08
N PRO A 33 -9.19 -0.91 -9.61
CA PRO A 33 -8.65 -1.88 -10.54
C PRO A 33 -8.74 -3.23 -9.84
N ALA A 34 -9.25 -4.25 -10.55
CA ALA A 34 -9.19 -5.61 -10.03
C ALA A 34 -7.73 -5.81 -9.62
N ALA A 35 -7.47 -5.90 -8.32
CA ALA A 35 -6.18 -6.39 -7.87
C ALA A 35 -6.01 -7.71 -8.60
N ASP A 36 -4.86 -7.93 -9.24
CA ASP A 36 -4.50 -9.22 -9.83
C ASP A 36 -4.40 -10.25 -8.70
N VAL A 37 -5.53 -10.63 -8.14
CA VAL A 37 -5.71 -11.81 -7.32
C VAL A 37 -5.80 -12.92 -8.34
N GLN A 38 -4.63 -13.34 -8.84
CA GLN A 38 -4.53 -14.66 -9.43
C GLN A 38 -5.06 -15.63 -8.36
N PRO A 39 -6.00 -16.51 -8.68
CA PRO A 39 -6.37 -17.57 -7.75
C PRO A 39 -5.10 -18.39 -7.53
N ASP A 40 -4.50 -18.22 -6.35
CA ASP A 40 -3.36 -18.99 -5.93
C ASP A 40 -3.74 -20.46 -6.05
N ASN A 41 -3.20 -21.15 -7.05
CA ASN A 41 -3.38 -22.59 -7.18
C ASN A 41 -2.45 -23.24 -6.15
N VAL A 42 -2.77 -23.05 -4.86
CA VAL A 42 -1.95 -23.45 -3.70
C VAL A 42 -1.94 -24.97 -3.60
N THR A 43 -1.14 -25.57 -4.46
CA THR A 43 -0.67 -26.94 -4.33
C THR A 43 0.51 -26.92 -3.36
N GLY A 44 0.23 -26.81 -2.05
CA GLY A 44 1.19 -27.10 -0.98
C GLY A 44 2.58 -26.45 -1.09
N ALA A 45 2.70 -25.28 -1.75
CA ALA A 45 3.98 -24.63 -1.92
C ALA A 45 4.48 -24.12 -0.56
N THR A 46 5.63 -24.64 -0.12
CA THR A 46 6.35 -24.10 1.03
C THR A 46 6.88 -22.72 0.66
N CYS A 47 6.29 -21.66 1.22
CA CYS A 47 6.81 -20.31 1.05
C CYS A 47 7.90 -20.02 2.10
N THR A 48 8.92 -19.27 1.70
CA THR A 48 9.91 -18.70 2.60
C THR A 48 9.54 -17.25 2.88
N PRO A 49 9.64 -16.78 4.14
CA PRO A 49 9.32 -15.39 4.45
C PRO A 49 10.26 -14.43 3.73
N GLN A 50 9.72 -13.35 3.17
CA GLN A 50 10.51 -12.26 2.63
C GLN A 50 10.96 -11.34 3.76
N LEU A 51 12.27 -11.32 4.02
CA LEU A 51 12.84 -10.58 5.15
C LEU A 51 13.17 -9.13 4.79
N SER A 52 13.41 -8.84 3.50
CA SER A 52 13.65 -7.48 3.03
C SER A 52 12.40 -6.87 2.38
N VAL A 53 11.84 -5.82 2.99
CA VAL A 53 10.56 -5.22 2.59
C VAL A 53 10.57 -3.70 2.72
N CYS A 54 10.14 -3.02 1.65
CA CYS A 54 9.78 -1.60 1.66
C CYS A 54 8.26 -1.43 1.82
N PHE A 55 7.79 -0.98 2.99
CA PHE A 55 6.38 -0.67 3.21
C PHE A 55 6.15 0.85 3.28
N LEU A 56 5.68 1.42 2.17
CA LEU A 56 5.35 2.83 2.10
C LEU A 56 3.93 3.10 2.64
N LYS A 57 3.86 3.68 3.84
CA LYS A 57 2.57 3.94 4.47
C LYS A 57 1.87 5.19 3.96
N THR A 58 0.57 5.02 3.69
CA THR A 58 -0.39 6.10 3.49
C THR A 58 -0.98 6.55 4.83
N HIS A 59 -1.35 7.83 4.92
CA HIS A 59 -1.97 8.38 6.13
C HIS A 59 -3.40 7.87 6.29
N LYS A 60 -3.76 7.51 7.53
CA LYS A 60 -5.13 7.13 7.95
C LYS A 60 -5.68 5.85 7.30
N CYS A 61 -4.81 4.96 6.82
CA CYS A 61 -5.20 3.68 6.21
C CYS A 61 -4.86 2.46 7.09
N ALA A 62 -4.92 2.60 8.42
CA ALA A 62 -4.47 1.58 9.39
C ALA A 62 -3.03 1.08 9.20
N SER A 63 -2.21 1.84 8.45
CA SER A 63 -0.83 1.50 8.11
C SER A 63 0.08 1.42 9.34
N SER A 64 -0.22 2.14 10.42
CA SER A 64 0.47 2.01 11.70
C SER A 64 0.30 0.62 12.34
N SER A 65 -0.83 -0.06 12.10
CA SER A 65 -1.05 -1.42 12.59
C SER A 65 -0.12 -2.40 11.87
N ILE A 66 -0.06 -2.32 10.53
CA ILE A 66 0.83 -3.13 9.70
C ILE A 66 2.30 -2.85 10.04
N GLN A 67 2.67 -1.58 10.19
CA GLN A 67 4.01 -1.18 10.63
C GLN A 67 4.38 -1.86 11.95
N ASN A 68 3.52 -1.84 12.97
CA ASN A 68 3.82 -2.47 14.26
C ASN A 68 3.95 -3.99 14.15
N ILE A 69 3.16 -4.64 13.30
CA ILE A 69 3.29 -6.08 13.04
C ILE A 69 4.68 -6.36 12.44
N MET A 70 5.08 -5.61 11.41
CA MET A 70 6.40 -5.76 10.77
C MET A 70 7.56 -5.45 11.73
N LEU A 71 7.43 -4.43 12.57
CA LEU A 71 8.43 -4.08 13.58
C LEU A 71 8.60 -5.21 14.61
N ARG A 72 7.50 -5.78 15.11
CA ARG A 72 7.55 -6.89 16.09
C ARG A 72 8.11 -8.17 15.46
N PHE A 73 7.74 -8.45 14.21
CA PHE A 73 8.30 -9.56 13.46
C PHE A 73 9.81 -9.37 13.28
N GLY A 74 10.25 -8.21 12.81
CA GLY A 74 11.68 -7.96 12.62
C GLY A 74 12.49 -8.03 13.92
N ASP A 75 11.96 -7.47 15.01
CA ASP A 75 12.62 -7.50 16.33
C ASP A 75 12.79 -8.93 16.85
N GLY A 76 11.75 -9.77 16.71
CA GLY A 76 11.81 -11.19 17.09
C GLY A 76 12.69 -12.07 16.17
N HIS A 77 13.14 -11.54 15.03
CA HIS A 77 13.95 -12.24 14.03
C HIS A 77 15.31 -11.56 13.78
N ASP A 78 15.72 -10.64 14.67
CA ASP A 78 16.99 -9.89 14.59
C ASP A 78 17.19 -9.13 13.27
N LEU A 79 16.10 -8.64 12.68
CA LEU A 79 16.12 -7.84 11.45
C LEU A 79 16.50 -6.39 11.72
N SER A 80 17.13 -5.78 10.72
CA SER A 80 17.56 -4.39 10.76
C SER A 80 16.52 -3.44 10.15
N PHE A 81 16.38 -2.24 10.73
CA PHE A 81 15.34 -1.28 10.35
C PHE A 81 15.94 0.06 9.92
N VAL A 82 15.34 0.67 8.90
CA VAL A 82 15.57 2.08 8.61
C VAL A 82 14.76 2.91 9.61
N LEU A 83 15.44 3.44 10.64
CA LEU A 83 14.81 4.24 11.71
C LEU A 83 15.14 5.73 11.57
N PRO A 84 14.14 6.63 11.74
CA PRO A 84 14.39 8.06 11.87
C PRO A 84 15.08 8.38 13.21
N PRO A 85 15.94 9.41 13.28
CA PRO A 85 16.74 9.70 14.47
C PRO A 85 15.95 10.20 15.69
N ALA A 86 14.84 10.93 15.47
CA ALA A 86 14.08 11.54 16.56
C ALA A 86 12.58 11.74 16.26
N SER A 87 12.08 11.29 15.10
CA SER A 87 10.71 11.55 14.66
C SER A 87 10.01 10.30 14.15
N ASN A 88 8.79 10.42 13.62
CA ASN A 88 8.10 9.32 12.94
C ASN A 88 8.33 9.29 11.42
N TYR A 89 9.15 10.21 10.91
CA TYR A 89 9.37 10.49 9.50
C TYR A 89 10.84 10.37 9.11
N LEU A 90 11.09 9.60 8.05
CA LEU A 90 12.31 9.58 7.25
C LEU A 90 12.15 10.59 6.12
N GLY A 91 12.28 11.86 6.50
CA GLY A 91 12.01 13.00 5.62
C GLY A 91 10.54 13.43 5.61
N HIS A 92 10.34 14.74 5.55
CA HIS A 92 9.09 15.41 5.21
C HIS A 92 9.36 16.93 5.17
N PRO A 93 8.90 17.70 4.16
CA PRO A 93 8.10 17.26 3.00
C PRO A 93 8.93 16.61 1.88
N ALA A 94 10.26 16.64 1.97
CA ALA A 94 11.16 16.12 0.94
C ALA A 94 11.00 14.58 0.70
N PRO A 95 11.27 14.10 -0.54
CA PRO A 95 11.43 12.68 -0.85
C PRO A 95 12.44 11.98 0.06
N PHE A 96 12.29 10.68 0.25
CA PHE A 96 13.32 9.87 0.90
C PHE A 96 14.66 10.00 0.16
N HIS A 97 15.73 10.09 0.93
CA HIS A 97 17.10 10.03 0.45
C HIS A 97 17.91 9.12 1.37
N ARG A 98 18.84 8.33 0.83
CA ARG A 98 19.58 7.33 1.61
C ARG A 98 20.34 7.91 2.80
N SER A 99 20.74 9.18 2.72
CA SER A 99 21.42 9.90 3.82
C SER A 99 20.52 10.15 5.04
N MET A 100 19.21 9.93 4.92
CA MET A 100 18.28 9.97 6.05
C MET A 100 18.27 8.65 6.84
N ALA A 101 18.76 7.56 6.24
CA ALA A 101 18.96 6.31 6.94
C ALA A 101 20.20 6.41 7.84
N PRO A 102 20.19 5.79 9.02
CA PRO A 102 21.37 5.72 9.87
C PRO A 102 22.49 4.95 9.15
N THR A 103 23.74 5.17 9.57
CA THR A 103 24.86 4.36 9.08
C THR A 103 24.64 2.91 9.51
N LEU A 104 24.80 1.99 8.55
CA LEU A 104 24.69 0.56 8.81
C LEU A 104 25.81 0.09 9.72
N ALA A 105 25.43 -0.66 10.76
CA ALA A 105 26.38 -1.29 11.68
C ALA A 105 26.75 -2.73 11.27
N ASN A 106 26.02 -3.33 10.32
CA ASN A 106 26.14 -4.75 9.96
C ASN A 106 27.02 -4.97 8.71
N THR A 107 27.43 -6.22 8.51
CA THR A 107 28.28 -6.64 7.38
C THR A 107 27.53 -6.71 6.05
N SER A 108 26.19 -6.74 6.06
CA SER A 108 25.39 -6.90 4.85
C SER A 108 25.36 -5.65 3.99
N GLY A 109 25.58 -4.46 4.57
CA GLY A 109 25.49 -3.21 3.81
C GLY A 109 24.06 -2.83 3.43
N TYR A 110 23.05 -3.50 4.00
CA TYR A 110 21.63 -3.24 3.76
C TYR A 110 20.80 -3.31 5.04
N PHE A 111 19.66 -2.63 5.02
CA PHE A 111 18.58 -2.82 5.98
C PHE A 111 17.59 -3.88 5.48
N ASP A 112 16.91 -4.54 6.41
CA ASP A 112 15.85 -5.49 6.09
C ASP A 112 14.52 -4.74 5.89
N LEU A 113 14.18 -3.80 6.76
CA LEU A 113 12.84 -3.21 6.79
C LEU A 113 12.85 -1.67 6.71
N LEU A 114 12.15 -1.12 5.71
CA LEU A 114 11.81 0.31 5.61
C LEU A 114 10.29 0.46 5.73
N VAL A 115 9.82 0.78 6.94
CA VAL A 115 8.38 0.78 7.29
C VAL A 115 7.90 2.10 7.94
N HIS A 116 8.80 3.05 8.19
CA HIS A 116 8.49 4.36 8.77
C HIS A 116 7.94 5.36 7.74
N HIS A 117 7.45 6.53 8.17
CA HIS A 117 6.85 7.48 7.21
C HIS A 117 7.96 7.99 6.31
N ALA A 118 7.83 7.77 5.02
CA ALA A 118 8.75 8.28 4.03
C ALA A 118 7.94 8.82 2.85
N ARG A 119 8.57 9.67 2.05
CA ARG A 119 8.06 10.06 0.74
C ARG A 119 8.73 9.17 -0.31
N PHE A 120 7.95 8.63 -1.24
CA PHE A 120 8.44 7.67 -2.23
C PHE A 120 9.62 8.22 -3.04
N ASN A 121 10.68 7.42 -3.12
CA ASN A 121 11.79 7.62 -4.04
C ASN A 121 12.41 6.25 -4.29
N GLU A 122 11.95 5.57 -5.34
CA GLU A 122 12.34 4.19 -5.62
C GLU A 122 13.85 4.01 -5.68
N ALA A 123 14.54 4.91 -6.40
CA ALA A 123 15.98 4.83 -6.57
C ALA A 123 16.67 4.86 -5.20
N GLU A 124 16.34 5.82 -4.33
CA GLU A 124 16.98 5.93 -3.01
C GLU A 124 16.57 4.82 -2.04
N MET A 125 15.32 4.36 -2.09
CA MET A 125 14.84 3.25 -1.26
C MET A 125 15.51 1.91 -1.62
N ARG A 126 15.71 1.64 -2.91
CA ARG A 126 16.43 0.44 -3.37
C ARG A 126 17.91 0.42 -2.94
N HIS A 127 18.52 1.58 -2.69
CA HIS A 127 19.91 1.62 -2.25
C HIS A 127 20.11 1.23 -0.78
N VAL A 128 19.06 1.28 0.04
CA VAL A 128 19.16 0.99 1.47
C VAL A 128 18.65 -0.41 1.84
N LEU A 129 17.92 -1.08 0.94
CA LEU A 129 17.36 -2.42 1.16
C LEU A 129 18.10 -3.47 0.34
N ALA A 130 18.00 -4.73 0.78
CA ALA A 130 18.61 -5.85 0.07
C ALA A 130 17.95 -6.06 -1.31
N PRO A 131 18.68 -6.60 -2.29
CA PRO A 131 18.10 -6.95 -3.59
C PRO A 131 16.88 -7.87 -3.43
N GLY A 132 15.80 -7.55 -4.13
CA GLY A 132 14.54 -8.29 -4.06
C GLY A 132 13.49 -7.68 -3.12
N ALA A 133 13.83 -6.61 -2.39
CA ALA A 133 12.86 -5.79 -1.65
C ALA A 133 11.97 -4.91 -2.53
#